data_AF-A0A2T4KJD8-F1
#
_entry.id   AF-A0A2T4KJD8-F1
#
_cell.length_a   1.000
_cell.length_b   1.000
_cell.length_c   1.000
_cell.angle_alpha   90.00
_cell.angle_beta   90.00
_cell.angle_gamma   90.00
#
_symmetry.space_group_name_H-M   'P 1'
#
loop_
_entity.id
_entity.type
_entity.pdbx_description
1 polymer ?
#
loop_
_entity_poly.entity_id
_entity_poly.type
_entity_poly.pdbx_seq_one_letter_code
_entity_poly.pdbx_strand_id
1 'polypeptide(L)' 'MMQYLIRQFKDSTGHIHTDVEKARTNETLSIVEAESKEEALEKNKKP' A
#
# COMPACT_ATOMS: atom_id res chain seq x y z
N MET A 1 -18.54 -2.70 -1.08
CA MET A 1 -17.55 -2.82 -2.18
C MET A 1 -16.26 -3.36 -1.57
N MET A 2 -15.49 -4.18 -2.29
CA MET A 2 -14.29 -4.82 -1.74
C MET A 2 -13.03 -4.06 -2.15
N GLN A 3 -12.09 -3.89 -1.22
CA GLN A 3 -10.83 -3.18 -1.47
C GLN A 3 -9.70 -4.18 -1.76
N TYR A 4 -8.87 -3.87 -2.75
CA TYR A 4 -7.69 -4.62 -3.13
C TYR A 4 -6.49 -3.68 -3.18
N LEU A 5 -5.33 -4.16 -2.73
CA LEU A 5 -4.05 -3.50 -2.92
C LEU A 5 -3.31 -4.20 -4.06
N ILE A 6 -2.95 -3.43 -5.08
CA ILE A 6 -2.11 -3.89 -6.18
C ILE A 6 -0.74 -3.28 -6.01
N ARG A 7 0.29 -4.12 -5.90
CA ARG A 7 1.68 -3.70 -5.80
C ARG A 7 2.43 -4.15 -7.03
N GLN A 8 3.17 -3.22 -7.63
CA GLN A 8 4.03 -3.50 -8.77
C GLN A 8 5.44 -3.03 -8.48
N PHE A 9 6.42 -3.87 -8.77
CA PHE A 9 7.81 -3.46 -8.74
C PHE A 9 8.58 -4.09 -9.90
N LYS A 10 9.56 -3.34 -10.38
CA LYS A 10 10.48 -3.76 -11.43
C LYS A 10 11.75 -4.28 -10.77
N ASP A 11 12.15 -5.49 -11.09
CA ASP A 11 13.44 -6.02 -10.62
C ASP A 11 14.61 -5.50 -11.47
N SER A 12 15.83 -5.87 -11.08
CA SER A 12 17.06 -5.46 -11.77
C SER A 12 17.18 -6.00 -13.21
N THR A 13 16.47 -7.07 -13.55
CA THR A 13 16.40 -7.63 -14.91
C THR A 13 15.37 -6.92 -15.79
N GLY A 14 14.53 -6.11 -15.16
CA GLY A 14 13.48 -5.34 -15.79
C GLY A 14 12.13 -6.04 -15.87
N HIS A 15 11.99 -7.20 -15.23
CA HIS A 15 10.72 -7.90 -15.10
C HIS A 15 9.81 -7.17 -14.11
N ILE A 16 8.51 -7.07 -14.42
CA ILE A 16 7.50 -6.47 -13.54
C ILE A 16 6.80 -7.57 -12.75
N HIS A 17 6.98 -7.54 -11.43
CA HIS A 17 6.24 -8.39 -10.51
C HIS A 17 4.96 -7.66 -10.10
N THR A 18 3.82 -8.34 -10.22
CA THR A 18 2.51 -7.82 -9.79
C THR A 18 1.97 -8.70 -8.68
N ASP A 19 1.70 -8.10 -7.53
CA ASP A 19 1.11 -8.74 -6.37
C ASP A 19 -0.26 -8.12 -6.07
N VAL A 20 -1.25 -8.95 -5.74
CA VAL A 20 -2.63 -8.53 -5.49
C VAL A 20 -3.09 -9.09 -4.16
N GLU A 21 -3.32 -8.19 -3.21
CA GLU A 21 -3.81 -8.53 -1.87
C GLU A 21 -5.22 -7.96 -1.66
N LYS A 22 -6.01 -8.68 -0.87
CA LYS A 22 -7.40 -8.34 -0.59
C LYS A 22 -7.55 -7.97 0.88
N ALA A 23 -8.13 -6.80 1.14
CA ALA A 23 -8.44 -6.37 2.50
C ALA A 23 -9.45 -7.32 3.16
N ARG A 24 -9.22 -7.64 4.44
CA ARG A 24 -10.20 -8.34 5.27
C ARG A 24 -11.43 -7.46 5.53
N THR A 25 -12.51 -8.06 6.04
CA THR A 25 -13.78 -7.35 6.28
C THR A 25 -13.67 -6.22 7.32
N ASN A 26 -12.70 -6.30 8.23
CA ASN A 26 -12.43 -5.33 9.29
C ASN A 26 -11.12 -4.56 9.09
N GLU A 27 -10.61 -4.53 7.86
CA GLU A 27 -9.31 -3.96 7.52
C GLU A 27 -9.47 -2.88 6.44
N THR A 28 -8.65 -1.83 6.56
CA THR A 28 -8.53 -0.77 5.56
C THR A 28 -7.07 -0.70 5.11
N LEU A 29 -6.85 -0.58 3.81
CA LEU A 29 -5.53 -0.41 3.21
C LEU A 29 -5.37 1.06 2.81
N SER A 30 -4.28 1.70 3.25
CA SER A 30 -3.96 3.10 2.95
C SER A 30 -2.57 3.20 2.34
N ILE A 31 -2.41 4.04 1.32
CA ILE A 31 -1.11 4.41 0.75
C ILE A 31 -0.87 5.88 1.05
N VAL A 32 0.24 6.19 1.71
CA VAL A 32 0.62 7.57 2.05
C VAL A 32 2.07 7.80 1.65
N GLU A 33 2.38 8.98 1.14
CA GLU A 33 3.76 9.42 0.92
C GLU A 33 4.35 9.88 2.25
N ALA A 34 5.46 9.28 2.67
CA ALA A 34 6.14 9.63 3.91
C ALA A 34 7.61 9.21 3.84
N GLU A 35 8.47 9.97 4.51
CA GLU A 35 9.90 9.69 4.61
C GLU A 35 10.22 8.72 5.76
N SER A 36 9.27 8.56 6.70
CA SER A 36 9.40 7.69 7.87
C SER A 36 8.08 7.02 8.22
N LYS A 37 8.18 5.98 9.05
CA LYS A 37 7.00 5.29 9.59
C LYS A 37 6.18 6.21 10.49
N GLU A 38 6.84 7.04 11.28
CA GLU A 38 6.22 8.00 12.19
C GLU A 38 5.40 9.03 11.41
N GLU A 39 5.96 9.60 10.35
CA GLU A 39 5.25 10.55 9.47
C GLU A 39 4.07 9.88 8.76
N ALA A 40 4.24 8.64 8.28
CA ALA A 40 3.15 7.88 7.66
C ALA A 40 1.95 7.72 8.61
N LEU A 41 2.22 7.44 9.89
CA LEU A 41 1.19 7.33 10.92
C LEU A 41 0.53 8.69 11.22
N GLU A 42 1.29 9.79 11.23
CA GLU A 42 0.71 11.13 11.41
C GLU A 42 -0.20 11.53 10.25
N LYS A 43 0.20 11.22 9.00
CA LYS A 43 -0.63 11.48 7.81
C LYS A 43 -1.90 10.65 7.81
N ASN A 44 -1.85 9.38 8.21
CA ASN A 44 -3.04 8.54 8.29
C ASN A 44 -4.04 8.97 9.41
N LYS A 45 -3.59 9.76 10.40
CA LYS A 45 -4.45 10.29 11.47
C LYS A 45 -5.19 11.57 11.09
N LYS A 46 -4.76 12.28 10.04
CA LYS A 46 -5.37 13.54 9.61
C LYS A 46 -6.39 13.25 8.49
N PRO A 47 -7.67 13.59 8.65
CA PRO A 47 -8.68 13.43 7.61
C PRO A 47 -8.43 14.34 6.40
#